data_AF-A0A1E3K8Q7-F1
#
_entry.id   AF-A0A1E3K8Q7-F1
#
_cell.length_a   1.000
_cell.length_b   1.000
_cell.length_c   1.000
_cell.angle_alpha   90.00
_cell.angle_beta   90.00
_cell.angle_gamma   90.00
#
_symmetry.space_group_name_H-M   'P 1'
#
loop_
_entity.id
_entity.type
_entity.pdbx_description
1 polymer ?
#
loop_
_entity_poly.entity_id
_entity_poly.type
_entity_poly.pdbx_seq_one_letter_code
_entity_poly.pdbx_strand_id
1 'polypeptide(L)'
;MFSFLTKSTEEEPLMPNNAVGPTALGLPIFKKLKNRRVVLASASPRRKDIFATAGFYPEIVPSTFEENLPHARFQGHLADYPISTGAEKAMEVYERLVKESPENPPDLVISADTVVVFPPEKDTAEGGDAHGEVSEILEKPVNKDDQAKVLGLMSGRDCEVITGVSIVYPTVEYPGFKVHSISNSSLITFYDNSPQTIQAYVDSEEGLDRAGGFAIQGLGGILIEKVQGNYDNCVGFPSAPFWRWLSELDADGTFDEAWDI
;
A
#
# COMPACT_ATOMS: atom_id res chain seq x y z
N MET A 1 -25.04 15.89 -27.06
CA MET A 1 -25.19 16.51 -25.73
C MET A 1 -25.78 15.46 -24.80
N PHE A 2 -24.94 14.61 -24.19
CA PHE A 2 -25.41 13.61 -23.25
C PHE A 2 -25.54 14.27 -21.87
N SER A 3 -26.78 14.42 -21.40
CA SER A 3 -27.09 14.88 -20.06
C SER A 3 -26.90 13.70 -19.10
N PHE A 4 -25.86 13.77 -18.26
CA PHE A 4 -25.75 12.91 -17.09
C PHE A 4 -26.59 13.53 -15.98
N LEU A 5 -27.73 12.90 -15.69
CA LEU A 5 -28.49 13.14 -14.47
C LEU A 5 -27.65 12.65 -13.29
N THR A 6 -26.99 13.56 -12.60
CA THR A 6 -26.44 13.30 -11.26
C THR A 6 -27.62 13.14 -10.31
N LYS A 7 -27.97 11.89 -9.98
CA LYS A 7 -28.74 11.62 -8.77
C LYS A 7 -27.83 11.98 -7.59
N SER A 8 -28.21 13.01 -6.84
CA SER A 8 -27.66 13.25 -5.52
C SER A 8 -28.05 12.06 -4.64
N THR A 9 -27.12 11.13 -4.43
CA THR A 9 -27.23 10.16 -3.35
C THR A 9 -26.91 10.92 -2.07
N GLU A 10 -27.93 11.15 -1.24
CA GLU A 10 -27.70 11.49 0.17
C GLU A 10 -26.83 10.36 0.77
N GLU A 11 -25.64 10.70 1.24
CA GLU A 11 -24.77 9.75 1.94
C GLU A 11 -25.45 9.39 3.27
N GLU A 12 -26.08 8.22 3.33
CA GLU A 12 -26.46 7.63 4.61
C GLU A 12 -25.17 7.45 5.44
N PRO A 13 -25.12 7.97 6.67
CA PRO A 13 -23.95 7.81 7.52
C PRO A 13 -23.72 6.31 7.76
N LEU A 14 -22.49 5.86 7.52
CA LEU A 14 -22.11 4.47 7.77
C LEU A 14 -22.42 4.11 9.23
N MET A 15 -23.13 3.00 9.41
CA MET A 15 -23.37 2.42 10.73
C MET A 15 -22.01 2.15 11.43
N PRO A 16 -21.94 2.25 12.78
CA PRO A 16 -20.77 1.78 13.52
C PRO A 16 -20.41 0.35 13.08
N ASN A 17 -19.14 0.10 12.79
CA ASN A 17 -18.63 -1.19 12.33
C ASN A 17 -19.16 -1.66 10.95
N ASN A 18 -19.62 -0.78 10.06
CA ASN A 18 -19.87 -1.17 8.67
C ASN A 18 -18.90 -0.46 7.72
N ALA A 19 -17.86 -1.19 7.29
CA ALA A 19 -16.89 -0.67 6.32
C ALA A 19 -17.41 -0.69 4.87
N VAL A 20 -18.52 -1.37 4.57
CA VAL A 20 -19.00 -1.54 3.20
C VAL A 20 -20.03 -0.45 2.87
N GLY A 21 -19.65 0.47 1.98
CA GLY A 21 -20.48 1.59 1.55
C GLY A 21 -21.45 1.25 0.42
N PRO A 22 -22.35 2.19 0.07
CA PRO A 22 -23.41 1.98 -0.91
C PRO A 22 -22.92 1.86 -2.36
N THR A 23 -21.73 2.38 -2.65
CA THR A 23 -21.08 2.33 -3.97
C THR A 23 -20.25 1.05 -4.18
N ALA A 24 -20.07 0.25 -3.12
CA ALA A 24 -19.27 -0.95 -3.16
C ALA A 24 -19.87 -1.98 -4.13
N LEU A 25 -19.01 -2.69 -4.86
CA LEU A 25 -19.45 -3.78 -5.73
C LEU A 25 -20.11 -4.89 -4.91
N GLY A 26 -21.10 -5.59 -5.48
CA GLY A 26 -21.83 -6.68 -4.81
C GLY A 26 -21.04 -7.99 -4.65
N LEU A 27 -19.73 -7.93 -4.42
CA LEU A 27 -18.83 -9.08 -4.29
C LEU A 27 -19.16 -9.91 -3.04
N PRO A 28 -18.98 -11.24 -3.07
CA PRO A 28 -19.17 -12.10 -1.90
C PRO A 28 -18.38 -11.63 -0.68
N ILE A 29 -17.09 -11.29 -0.86
CA ILE A 29 -16.25 -10.81 0.23
C ILE A 29 -16.77 -9.51 0.86
N PHE A 30 -17.30 -8.56 0.08
CA PHE A 30 -17.89 -7.34 0.63
C PHE A 30 -19.17 -7.65 1.41
N LYS A 31 -19.95 -8.65 0.99
CA LYS A 31 -21.11 -9.10 1.78
C LYS A 31 -20.67 -9.75 3.10
N LYS A 32 -19.59 -10.54 3.09
CA LYS A 32 -19.03 -11.18 4.29
C LYS A 32 -18.49 -10.14 5.29
N LEU A 33 -17.84 -9.09 4.79
CA LEU A 33 -17.32 -7.97 5.60
C LEU A 33 -18.37 -6.96 6.06
N LYS A 34 -19.62 -7.10 5.61
CA LYS A 34 -20.70 -6.20 6.02
C LYS A 34 -20.96 -6.35 7.52
N ASN A 35 -21.08 -5.23 8.23
CA ASN A 35 -21.22 -5.17 9.69
C ASN A 35 -20.03 -5.73 10.49
N ARG A 36 -18.86 -5.88 9.86
CA ARG A 36 -17.61 -6.24 10.53
C ARG A 36 -16.78 -4.98 10.81
N ARG A 37 -16.18 -4.92 11.99
CA ARG A 37 -15.22 -3.87 12.36
C ARG A 37 -13.89 -4.13 11.64
N VAL A 38 -13.75 -3.52 10.47
CA VAL A 38 -12.52 -3.57 9.67
C VAL A 38 -11.68 -2.32 9.92
N VAL A 39 -10.42 -2.52 10.26
CA VAL A 39 -9.45 -1.46 10.56
C VAL A 39 -8.39 -1.41 9.48
N LEU A 40 -8.05 -0.22 9.00
CA LEU A 40 -6.87 0.05 8.19
C LEU A 40 -5.77 0.65 9.08
N ALA A 41 -4.72 -0.14 9.28
CA ALA A 41 -3.53 0.16 10.07
C ALA A 41 -2.58 1.15 9.37
N SER A 42 -3.09 2.29 8.88
CA SER A 42 -2.30 3.23 8.08
C SER A 42 -2.73 4.69 8.23
N ALA A 43 -1.76 5.58 8.37
CA ALA A 43 -1.98 7.03 8.29
C ALA A 43 -2.08 7.56 6.85
N SER A 44 -1.68 6.78 5.84
CA SER A 44 -1.54 7.25 4.45
C SER A 44 -2.87 7.71 3.87
N PRO A 45 -3.03 8.99 3.47
CA PRO A 45 -4.24 9.47 2.80
C PRO A 45 -4.53 8.70 1.52
N ARG A 46 -3.49 8.39 0.74
CA ARG A 46 -3.59 7.68 -0.54
C ARG A 46 -4.23 6.30 -0.40
N ARG A 47 -3.90 5.57 0.67
CA ARG A 47 -4.51 4.26 0.92
C ARG A 47 -6.00 4.41 1.27
N LYS A 48 -6.37 5.42 2.05
CA LYS A 48 -7.78 5.72 2.35
C LYS A 48 -8.56 6.02 1.07
N ASP A 49 -7.98 6.81 0.16
CA ASP A 49 -8.60 7.15 -1.12
C ASP A 49 -8.80 5.91 -2.01
N ILE A 50 -7.82 4.98 -2.03
CA ILE A 50 -7.95 3.70 -2.74
C ILE A 50 -9.11 2.88 -2.19
N PHE A 51 -9.21 2.74 -0.87
CA PHE A 51 -10.33 2.01 -0.25
C PHE A 51 -11.67 2.69 -0.53
N ALA A 52 -11.74 4.02 -0.40
CA ALA A 52 -12.95 4.80 -0.70
C ALA A 52 -13.38 4.65 -2.17
N THR A 53 -12.43 4.58 -3.11
CA THR A 53 -12.70 4.31 -4.54
C THR A 53 -13.36 2.95 -4.75
N ALA A 54 -13.03 1.96 -3.93
CA ALA A 54 -13.69 0.65 -3.92
C ALA A 54 -15.07 0.65 -3.21
N GLY A 55 -15.51 1.80 -2.69
CA GLY A 55 -16.71 1.92 -1.85
C GLY A 55 -16.53 1.31 -0.46
N PHE A 56 -15.29 1.18 0.02
CA PHE A 56 -14.95 0.57 1.30
C PHE A 56 -14.30 1.59 2.23
N TYR A 57 -14.78 1.68 3.47
CA TYR A 57 -14.49 2.75 4.42
C TYR A 57 -14.13 2.14 5.79
N PRO A 58 -12.94 1.56 5.92
CA PRO A 58 -12.50 0.96 7.18
C PRO A 58 -12.24 2.03 8.24
N GLU A 59 -12.26 1.64 9.51
CA GLU A 59 -11.79 2.47 10.60
C GLU A 59 -10.28 2.72 10.44
N ILE A 60 -9.84 3.98 10.54
CA ILE A 60 -8.44 4.31 10.37
C ILE A 60 -7.75 4.36 11.73
N VAL A 61 -6.83 3.43 11.96
CA VAL A 61 -6.00 3.39 13.19
C VAL A 61 -4.54 3.24 12.79
N PRO A 62 -3.76 4.32 12.68
CA PRO A 62 -2.34 4.21 12.34
C PRO A 62 -1.57 3.32 13.33
N SER A 63 -0.64 2.53 12.82
CA SER A 63 0.28 1.76 13.66
C SER A 63 1.33 2.67 14.29
N THR A 64 1.78 2.29 15.49
CA THR A 64 2.92 2.93 16.18
C THR A 64 4.23 2.13 16.04
N PHE A 65 4.23 1.05 15.25
CA PHE A 65 5.44 0.26 14.99
C PHE A 65 6.48 1.09 14.23
N GLU A 66 7.73 1.10 14.72
CA GLU A 66 8.85 1.76 14.05
C GLU A 66 9.28 0.92 12.84
N GLU A 67 9.32 1.51 11.64
CA GLU A 67 9.70 0.86 10.38
C GLU A 67 11.22 0.60 10.27
N ASN A 68 11.82 0.01 11.31
CA ASN A 68 13.27 -0.10 11.48
C ASN A 68 13.82 -1.55 11.36
N LEU A 69 13.05 -2.44 10.72
CA LEU A 69 13.50 -3.81 10.47
C LEU A 69 14.82 -3.78 9.65
N PRO A 70 15.85 -4.52 10.06
CA PRO A 70 17.17 -4.41 9.42
C PRO A 70 17.14 -4.99 8.00
N HIS A 71 17.35 -4.14 6.99
CA HIS A 71 17.34 -4.50 5.57
C HIS A 71 18.26 -5.68 5.22
N ALA A 72 19.38 -5.83 5.95
CA ALA A 72 20.31 -6.94 5.79
C ALA A 72 19.66 -8.33 5.93
N ARG A 73 18.52 -8.45 6.65
CA ARG A 73 17.76 -9.72 6.77
C ARG A 73 17.08 -10.13 5.47
N PHE A 74 16.90 -9.20 4.53
CA PHE A 74 16.09 -9.39 3.32
C PHE A 74 16.94 -9.37 2.04
N GLN A 75 18.28 -9.48 2.16
CA GLN A 75 19.16 -9.58 1.01
C GLN A 75 18.79 -10.81 0.16
N GLY A 76 18.56 -10.59 -1.14
CA GLY A 76 18.10 -11.62 -2.08
C GLY A 76 16.59 -11.84 -2.13
N HIS A 77 15.83 -11.27 -1.17
CA HIS A 77 14.37 -11.40 -1.07
C HIS A 77 13.73 -10.07 -0.64
N LEU A 78 13.96 -8.99 -1.39
CA LEU A 78 13.53 -7.64 -1.01
C LEU A 78 12.01 -7.50 -0.85
N ALA A 79 11.21 -8.34 -1.52
CA ALA A 79 9.76 -8.36 -1.35
C ALA A 79 9.30 -8.80 0.06
N ASP A 80 10.15 -9.50 0.81
CA ASP A 80 9.84 -9.96 2.16
C ASP A 80 9.94 -8.82 3.20
N TYR A 81 10.69 -7.75 2.89
CA TYR A 81 10.79 -6.57 3.77
C TYR A 81 9.42 -5.89 3.95
N PRO A 82 8.73 -5.42 2.90
CA PRO A 82 7.44 -4.75 3.08
C PRO A 82 6.36 -5.71 3.58
N ILE A 83 6.45 -7.02 3.31
CA ILE A 83 5.58 -8.03 3.92
C ILE A 83 5.78 -8.05 5.44
N SER A 84 7.03 -8.16 5.89
CA SER A 84 7.35 -8.26 7.33
C SER A 84 6.98 -6.98 8.07
N THR A 85 7.32 -5.82 7.51
CA THR A 85 6.93 -4.51 8.07
C THR A 85 5.41 -4.35 8.10
N GLY A 86 4.70 -4.79 7.07
CA GLY A 86 3.24 -4.83 7.05
C GLY A 86 2.66 -5.69 8.17
N ALA A 87 3.17 -6.92 8.33
CA ALA A 87 2.69 -7.86 9.34
C ALA A 87 2.84 -7.29 10.75
N GLU A 88 4.01 -6.75 11.10
CA GLU A 88 4.28 -6.12 12.40
C GLU A 88 3.31 -4.95 12.67
N LYS A 89 3.04 -4.10 11.66
CA LYS A 89 2.07 -3.00 11.78
C LYS A 89 0.66 -3.49 12.07
N ALA A 90 0.21 -4.54 11.38
CA ALA A 90 -1.14 -5.08 11.57
C ALA A 90 -1.28 -5.76 12.94
N MET A 91 -0.28 -6.53 13.35
CA MET A 91 -0.24 -7.20 14.65
C MET A 91 -0.24 -6.19 15.80
N GLU A 92 0.61 -5.15 15.73
CA GLU A 92 0.65 -4.08 16.73
C GLU A 92 -0.72 -3.43 16.92
N VAL A 93 -1.37 -3.03 15.82
CA VAL A 93 -2.70 -2.40 15.89
C VAL A 93 -3.75 -3.36 16.43
N TYR A 94 -3.74 -4.63 15.99
CA TYR A 94 -4.68 -5.64 16.48
C TYR A 94 -4.52 -5.86 17.99
N GLU A 95 -3.31 -6.16 18.46
CA GLU A 95 -3.03 -6.44 19.88
C GLU A 95 -3.35 -5.23 20.76
N ARG A 96 -2.99 -4.02 20.31
CA ARG A 96 -3.31 -2.79 21.04
C ARG A 96 -4.81 -2.58 21.16
N LEU A 97 -5.57 -2.74 20.07
CA LEU A 97 -7.03 -2.55 20.09
C LEU A 97 -7.75 -3.63 20.91
N VAL A 98 -7.29 -4.88 20.86
CA VAL A 98 -7.81 -5.96 21.73
C VAL A 98 -7.58 -5.64 23.20
N LYS A 99 -6.41 -5.10 23.55
CA LYS A 99 -6.09 -4.71 24.93
C LYS A 99 -6.88 -3.48 25.39
N GLU A 100 -7.04 -2.48 24.54
CA GLU A 100 -7.75 -1.23 24.85
C GLU A 100 -9.28 -1.42 24.89
N SER A 101 -9.82 -2.35 24.12
CA SER A 101 -11.28 -2.57 24.00
C SER A 101 -11.60 -4.06 23.78
N PRO A 102 -11.43 -4.91 24.81
CA PRO A 102 -11.62 -6.36 24.69
C PRO A 102 -13.08 -6.77 24.38
N GLU A 103 -14.04 -5.91 24.69
CA GLU A 103 -15.47 -6.13 24.39
C GLU A 103 -15.84 -5.75 22.94
N ASN A 104 -14.93 -5.13 22.19
CA ASN A 104 -15.14 -4.74 20.79
C ASN A 104 -13.82 -4.84 20.00
N PRO A 105 -13.18 -6.02 19.93
CA PRO A 105 -11.96 -6.19 19.15
C PRO A 105 -12.25 -6.04 17.65
N PRO A 106 -11.25 -5.67 16.83
CA PRO A 106 -11.42 -5.63 15.38
C PRO A 106 -11.64 -7.05 14.81
N ASP A 107 -12.57 -7.19 13.86
CA ASP A 107 -12.81 -8.44 13.13
C ASP A 107 -11.72 -8.69 12.08
N LEU A 108 -11.13 -7.61 11.56
CA LEU A 108 -10.06 -7.63 10.55
C LEU A 108 -9.22 -6.36 10.66
N VAL A 109 -7.91 -6.50 10.75
CA VAL A 109 -6.95 -5.40 10.63
C VAL A 109 -6.17 -5.59 9.33
N ILE A 110 -6.13 -4.56 8.49
CA ILE A 110 -5.41 -4.54 7.22
C ILE A 110 -4.25 -3.54 7.34
N SER A 111 -3.04 -3.92 6.96
CA SER A 111 -1.91 -3.01 6.85
C SER A 111 -1.26 -3.12 5.48
N ALA A 112 -0.41 -2.14 5.16
CA ALA A 112 0.47 -2.24 4.01
C ALA A 112 1.77 -1.46 4.23
N ASP A 113 2.81 -1.92 3.57
CA ASP A 113 4.10 -1.24 3.47
C ASP A 113 4.57 -1.22 2.02
N THR A 114 5.11 -0.10 1.56
CA THR A 114 5.46 0.11 0.16
C THR A 114 6.87 0.64 0.05
N VAL A 115 7.68 -0.02 -0.75
CA VAL A 115 9.07 0.36 -1.04
C VAL A 115 9.27 0.49 -2.54
N VAL A 116 10.21 1.37 -2.92
CA VAL A 116 10.73 1.43 -4.27
C VAL A 116 12.08 0.73 -4.27
N VAL A 117 12.28 -0.21 -5.17
CA VAL A 117 13.52 -0.95 -5.35
C VAL A 117 14.14 -0.51 -6.67
N PHE A 118 15.37 -0.01 -6.56
CA PHE A 118 16.19 0.30 -7.71
C PHE A 118 17.03 -0.93 -8.08
N PRO A 119 17.00 -1.41 -9.33
CA PRO A 119 17.84 -2.54 -9.74
C PRO A 119 19.32 -2.14 -9.81
N PRO A 120 20.25 -3.12 -9.82
CA PRO A 120 21.67 -2.83 -10.01
C PRO A 120 21.94 -2.12 -11.35
N GLU A 121 22.90 -1.20 -11.38
CA GLU A 121 23.27 -0.39 -12.56
C GLU A 121 23.47 -1.23 -13.85
N LYS A 122 24.15 -2.37 -13.74
CA LYS A 122 24.47 -3.27 -14.87
C LYS A 122 23.24 -3.75 -15.64
N ASP A 123 22.08 -3.72 -14.99
CA ASP A 123 20.81 -4.20 -15.52
C ASP A 123 19.89 -3.04 -15.97
N THR A 124 20.30 -1.78 -15.82
CA THR A 124 19.43 -0.61 -16.05
C THR A 124 19.92 0.42 -17.08
N ALA A 125 21.23 0.50 -17.39
CA ALA A 125 21.74 1.28 -18.55
C ALA A 125 23.20 0.94 -18.94
N GLU A 126 23.53 0.96 -20.24
CA GLU A 126 24.93 1.00 -20.70
C GLU A 126 25.51 2.41 -20.52
N GLY A 127 26.56 2.57 -19.69
CA GLY A 127 27.37 3.79 -19.61
C GLY A 127 26.92 4.87 -18.60
N GLY A 128 26.08 4.54 -17.62
CA GLY A 128 25.70 5.42 -16.50
C GLY A 128 26.74 5.50 -15.37
N ASP A 129 26.55 6.48 -14.46
CA ASP A 129 27.33 6.60 -13.23
C ASP A 129 26.90 5.51 -12.22
N ALA A 130 27.83 4.60 -11.89
CA ALA A 130 27.54 3.35 -11.16
C ALA A 130 26.84 3.53 -9.80
N HIS A 131 25.60 3.07 -9.69
CA HIS A 131 24.87 2.78 -8.46
C HIS A 131 24.92 1.28 -8.13
N GLY A 132 26.04 0.89 -7.51
CA GLY A 132 26.21 -0.39 -6.82
C GLY A 132 26.15 -1.65 -7.69
N GLU A 133 26.43 -2.79 -7.05
CA GLU A 133 26.35 -4.12 -7.67
C GLU A 133 25.06 -4.88 -7.31
N VAL A 134 24.25 -4.31 -6.42
CA VAL A 134 23.05 -4.93 -5.81
C VAL A 134 21.87 -3.95 -5.84
N SER A 135 20.65 -4.49 -5.85
CA SER A 135 19.44 -3.68 -5.76
C SER A 135 19.37 -2.92 -4.43
N GLU A 136 18.85 -1.70 -4.48
CA GLU A 136 18.75 -0.80 -3.32
C GLU A 136 17.29 -0.44 -3.04
N ILE A 137 16.89 -0.41 -1.77
CA ILE A 137 15.59 0.13 -1.36
C ILE A 137 15.72 1.65 -1.28
N LEU A 138 14.94 2.35 -2.09
CA LEU A 138 14.80 3.80 -2.06
C LEU A 138 13.72 4.18 -1.06
N GLU A 139 14.14 4.73 0.07
CA GLU A 139 13.25 5.24 1.11
C GLU A 139 12.72 6.65 0.75
N LYS A 140 12.10 7.31 1.74
CA LYS A 140 11.67 8.71 1.61
C LYS A 140 12.91 9.60 1.62
N PRO A 141 13.01 10.58 0.71
CA PRO A 141 14.15 11.49 0.68
C PRO A 141 14.17 12.34 1.97
N VAL A 142 15.36 12.58 2.51
CA VAL A 142 15.52 13.34 3.76
C VAL A 142 15.28 14.84 3.53
N ASN A 143 15.56 15.32 2.31
CA ASN A 143 15.39 16.71 1.90
C ASN A 143 15.32 16.82 0.36
N LYS A 144 15.16 18.06 -0.14
CA LYS A 144 15.10 18.35 -1.59
C LYS A 144 16.34 17.94 -2.37
N ASP A 145 17.54 18.13 -1.80
CA ASP A 145 18.79 17.77 -2.49
C ASP A 145 18.90 16.25 -2.64
N ASP A 146 18.49 15.52 -1.61
CA ASP A 146 18.40 14.05 -1.63
C ASP A 146 17.37 13.57 -2.65
N GLN A 147 16.19 14.20 -2.68
CA GLN A 147 15.16 13.92 -3.67
C GLN A 147 15.67 14.14 -5.10
N ALA A 148 16.37 15.24 -5.37
CA ALA A 148 16.92 15.53 -6.69
C ALA A 148 17.93 14.46 -7.14
N LYS A 149 18.78 13.97 -6.22
CA LYS A 149 19.72 12.88 -6.50
C LYS A 149 18.99 11.58 -6.82
N VAL A 150 18.02 11.18 -6.01
CA VAL A 150 17.23 9.96 -6.21
C VAL A 150 16.47 10.01 -7.53
N LEU A 151 15.86 11.14 -7.87
CA LEU A 151 15.17 11.31 -9.16
C LEU A 151 16.13 11.31 -10.35
N GLY A 152 17.31 11.92 -10.20
CA GLY A 152 18.37 11.86 -11.21
C GLY A 152 18.82 10.44 -11.49
N LEU A 153 18.88 9.60 -10.46
CA LEU A 153 19.22 8.18 -10.58
C LEU A 153 18.17 7.38 -11.33
N MET A 154 16.89 7.64 -11.07
CA MET A 154 15.80 6.92 -11.73
C MET A 154 15.55 7.40 -13.16
N SER A 155 16.05 8.58 -13.55
CA SER A 155 15.85 9.16 -14.88
C SER A 155 16.30 8.21 -16.00
N GLY A 156 15.39 7.93 -16.93
CA GLY A 156 15.61 7.03 -18.06
C GLY A 156 15.72 5.55 -17.69
N ARG A 157 15.36 5.16 -16.46
CA ARG A 157 15.51 3.80 -15.94
C ARG A 157 14.20 3.22 -15.42
N ASP A 158 14.21 1.91 -15.25
CA ASP A 158 13.13 1.16 -14.64
C ASP A 158 13.34 0.99 -13.14
N CYS A 159 12.26 1.16 -12.37
CA CYS A 159 12.22 0.93 -10.92
C CYS A 159 11.08 -0.01 -10.58
N GLU A 160 11.27 -0.85 -9.56
CA GLU A 160 10.24 -1.77 -9.08
C GLU A 160 9.56 -1.19 -7.83
N VAL A 161 8.23 -1.11 -7.82
CA VAL A 161 7.46 -0.76 -6.62
C VAL A 161 6.87 -2.04 -6.04
N ILE A 162 7.25 -2.33 -4.80
CA ILE A 162 6.78 -3.52 -4.08
C ILE A 162 5.94 -3.06 -2.90
N THR A 163 4.69 -3.52 -2.84
CA THR A 163 3.84 -3.37 -1.65
C THR A 163 3.58 -4.72 -1.02
N GLY A 164 3.91 -4.84 0.26
CA GLY A 164 3.46 -5.92 1.13
C GLY A 164 2.15 -5.53 1.78
N VAL A 165 1.15 -6.42 1.75
CA VAL A 165 -0.14 -6.25 2.40
C VAL A 165 -0.31 -7.40 3.39
N SER A 166 -0.73 -7.06 4.61
CA SER A 166 -0.96 -8.05 5.66
C SER A 166 -2.34 -7.86 6.25
N ILE A 167 -2.98 -8.98 6.62
CA ILE A 167 -4.21 -8.99 7.38
C ILE A 167 -4.01 -9.75 8.69
N VAL A 168 -4.70 -9.28 9.73
CA VAL A 168 -4.82 -9.95 11.02
C VAL A 168 -6.30 -10.12 11.35
N TYR A 169 -6.69 -11.32 11.74
CA TYR A 169 -8.06 -11.64 12.15
C TYR A 169 -8.06 -12.60 13.36
N PRO A 170 -9.10 -12.57 14.21
CA PRO A 170 -9.17 -13.39 15.41
C PRO A 170 -9.25 -14.88 15.10
N THR A 171 -8.73 -15.72 16.00
CA THR A 171 -8.95 -17.17 16.00
C THR A 171 -8.99 -17.70 17.44
N VAL A 172 -9.51 -18.91 17.63
CA VAL A 172 -9.52 -19.60 18.93
C VAL A 172 -8.15 -20.20 19.30
N GLU A 173 -7.27 -20.37 18.33
CA GLU A 173 -5.92 -20.90 18.53
C GLU A 173 -4.99 -19.84 19.13
N TYR A 174 -4.07 -20.23 20.03
CA TYR A 174 -3.03 -19.31 20.51
C TYR A 174 -2.18 -18.79 19.34
N PRO A 175 -1.90 -17.47 19.22
CA PRO A 175 -2.03 -16.40 20.22
C PRO A 175 -3.38 -15.65 20.25
N GLY A 176 -4.42 -16.15 19.57
CA GLY A 176 -5.75 -15.54 19.50
C GLY A 176 -6.00 -14.78 18.19
N PHE A 177 -5.07 -14.87 17.24
CA PHE A 177 -5.19 -14.31 15.90
C PHE A 177 -4.29 -15.05 14.90
N LYS A 178 -4.62 -14.94 13.61
CA LYS A 178 -3.79 -15.40 12.48
C LYS A 178 -3.38 -14.22 11.62
N VAL A 179 -2.24 -14.36 10.96
CA VAL A 179 -1.69 -13.37 10.04
C VAL A 179 -1.58 -14.00 8.66
N HIS A 180 -2.08 -13.32 7.63
CA HIS A 180 -1.80 -13.67 6.24
C HIS A 180 -1.24 -12.46 5.52
N SER A 181 -0.35 -12.69 4.56
CA SER A 181 0.27 -11.62 3.78
C SER A 181 0.43 -11.99 2.32
N ILE A 182 0.46 -10.96 1.47
CA ILE A 182 0.83 -11.03 0.06
C ILE A 182 1.77 -9.88 -0.28
N SER A 183 2.53 -10.03 -1.35
CA SER A 183 3.21 -8.90 -2.02
C SER A 183 2.67 -8.71 -3.42
N ASN A 184 2.74 -7.48 -3.90
CA ASN A 184 2.54 -7.16 -5.30
C ASN A 184 3.69 -6.29 -5.79
N SER A 185 4.22 -6.62 -6.96
CA SER A 185 5.25 -5.84 -7.65
C SER A 185 4.68 -5.15 -8.89
N SER A 186 5.19 -3.97 -9.22
CA SER A 186 4.90 -3.25 -10.46
C SER A 186 6.12 -2.47 -10.91
N LEU A 187 6.41 -2.48 -12.20
CA LEU A 187 7.53 -1.77 -12.80
C LEU A 187 7.10 -0.37 -13.24
N ILE A 188 7.92 0.63 -12.96
CA ILE A 188 7.77 2.01 -13.42
C ILE A 188 8.98 2.35 -14.28
N THR A 189 8.72 2.75 -15.52
CA THR A 189 9.72 3.30 -16.44
C THR A 189 9.66 4.81 -16.38
N PHE A 190 10.78 5.46 -16.04
CA PHE A 190 10.90 6.91 -16.07
C PHE A 190 11.36 7.39 -17.45
N TYR A 191 10.87 8.56 -17.87
CA TYR A 191 11.49 9.26 -19.00
C TYR A 191 12.94 9.64 -18.69
N ASP A 192 13.72 9.88 -19.74
CA ASP A 192 14.98 10.63 -19.61
C ASP A 192 14.65 12.10 -19.28
N ASN A 193 14.49 12.36 -17.99
CA ASN A 193 14.06 13.63 -17.43
C ASN A 193 15.21 14.62 -17.40
N SER A 194 15.00 15.79 -18.02
CA SER A 194 15.97 16.88 -17.96
C SER A 194 16.20 17.36 -16.51
N PRO A 195 17.39 17.88 -16.17
CA PRO A 195 17.63 18.49 -14.86
C PRO A 195 16.60 19.57 -14.49
N GLN A 196 16.10 20.31 -15.48
CA GLN A 196 15.06 21.33 -15.30
C GLN A 196 13.72 20.71 -14.88
N THR A 197 13.33 19.59 -15.48
CA THR A 197 12.11 18.85 -15.11
C THR A 197 12.21 18.32 -13.69
N ILE A 198 13.33 17.69 -13.35
CA ILE A 198 13.58 17.15 -12.00
C ILE A 198 13.51 18.27 -10.97
N GLN A 199 14.21 19.38 -11.20
CA GLN A 199 14.22 20.50 -10.26
C GLN A 199 12.82 21.09 -10.07
N ALA A 200 12.05 21.29 -11.14
CA ALA A 200 10.69 21.81 -11.06
C ALA A 200 9.78 20.91 -10.21
N TYR A 201 9.95 19.58 -10.31
CA TYR A 201 9.20 18.65 -9.47
C TYR A 201 9.67 18.65 -8.02
N VAL A 202 10.98 18.68 -7.76
CA VAL A 202 11.55 18.81 -6.40
C VAL A 202 11.07 20.09 -5.70
N ASP A 203 11.00 21.20 -6.44
CA ASP A 203 10.54 22.49 -5.91
C ASP A 203 9.08 22.44 -5.43
N SER A 204 8.26 21.56 -6.01
CA SER A 204 6.86 21.35 -5.63
C SER A 204 6.68 20.62 -4.29
N GLU A 205 7.74 19.98 -3.77
CA GLU A 205 7.73 19.20 -2.52
C GLU A 205 6.83 17.96 -2.52
N GLU A 206 6.15 17.66 -3.63
CA GLU A 206 5.15 16.59 -3.70
C GLU A 206 5.75 15.26 -3.25
N GLY A 207 6.97 14.92 -3.70
CA GLY A 207 7.60 13.63 -3.44
C GLY A 207 8.29 13.45 -2.08
N LEU A 208 8.38 14.47 -1.22
CA LEU A 208 9.19 14.36 0.01
C LEU A 208 8.66 13.32 1.01
N ASP A 209 7.35 13.06 1.02
CA ASP A 209 6.72 12.10 1.94
C ASP A 209 6.63 10.66 1.37
N ARG A 210 7.38 10.34 0.30
CA ARG A 210 7.16 9.16 -0.55
C ARG A 210 8.43 8.38 -0.80
N ALA A 211 8.32 7.05 -0.78
CA ALA A 211 9.40 6.17 -1.19
C ALA A 211 9.83 6.49 -2.63
N GLY A 212 11.14 6.57 -2.87
CA GLY A 212 11.70 6.99 -4.15
C GLY A 212 11.51 8.47 -4.50
N GLY A 213 10.86 9.27 -3.65
CA GLY A 213 10.79 10.71 -3.86
C GLY A 213 9.84 11.18 -4.97
N PHE A 214 8.85 10.38 -5.38
CA PHE A 214 7.86 10.77 -6.40
C PHE A 214 6.42 10.33 -6.04
N ALA A 215 5.40 10.92 -6.68
CA ALA A 215 4.10 10.26 -6.80
C ALA A 215 3.66 10.13 -8.24
N ILE A 216 3.08 8.98 -8.53
CA ILE A 216 2.43 8.71 -9.79
C ILE A 216 1.05 9.37 -9.92
N GLN A 217 0.36 9.63 -8.82
CA GLN A 217 -0.95 10.29 -8.79
C GLN A 217 -0.83 11.81 -8.55
N GLY A 218 -0.21 12.52 -9.49
CA GLY A 218 0.01 13.96 -9.30
C GLY A 218 0.98 14.55 -10.29
N LEU A 219 1.71 15.58 -9.84
CA LEU A 219 2.72 16.27 -10.64
C LEU A 219 3.82 15.29 -11.09
N GLY A 220 4.17 14.31 -10.25
CA GLY A 220 5.21 13.33 -10.56
C GLY A 220 4.87 12.41 -11.73
N GLY A 221 3.61 12.37 -12.17
CA GLY A 221 3.21 11.70 -13.41
C GLY A 221 3.93 12.23 -14.65
N ILE A 222 4.44 13.47 -14.64
CA ILE A 222 5.25 14.03 -15.73
C ILE A 222 6.60 13.31 -15.90
N LEU A 223 7.09 12.64 -14.85
CA LEU A 223 8.38 11.96 -14.83
C LEU A 223 8.32 10.56 -15.45
N ILE A 224 7.13 10.00 -15.59
CA ILE A 224 6.89 8.57 -15.82
C ILE A 224 6.45 8.31 -17.26
N GLU A 225 7.15 7.42 -17.95
CA GLU A 225 6.79 6.96 -19.29
C GLU A 225 5.70 5.88 -19.24
N LYS A 226 5.84 4.92 -18.34
CA LYS A 226 5.05 3.69 -18.37
C LYS A 226 4.96 3.04 -17.00
N VAL A 227 3.81 2.43 -16.73
CA VAL A 227 3.62 1.48 -15.62
C VAL A 227 3.31 0.10 -16.20
N GLN A 228 4.00 -0.92 -15.71
CA GLN A 228 3.69 -2.32 -15.98
C GLN A 228 3.35 -3.02 -14.68
N GLY A 229 2.07 -3.39 -14.52
CA GLY A 229 1.56 -4.00 -13.29
C GLY A 229 0.32 -3.25 -12.79
N ASN A 230 0.13 -3.25 -11.48
CA ASN A 230 -1.03 -2.62 -10.85
C ASN A 230 -0.71 -1.15 -10.51
N TYR A 231 -1.51 -0.22 -11.05
CA TYR A 231 -1.33 1.21 -10.77
C TYR A 231 -1.47 1.55 -9.28
N ASP A 232 -2.49 1.01 -8.61
CA ASP A 232 -2.74 1.30 -7.19
C ASP A 232 -1.59 0.80 -6.29
N ASN A 233 -0.88 -0.25 -6.69
CA ASN A 233 0.36 -0.67 -6.06
C ASN A 233 1.43 0.43 -6.07
N CYS A 234 1.62 1.09 -7.22
CA CYS A 234 2.52 2.23 -7.37
C CYS A 234 2.07 3.44 -6.54
N VAL A 235 0.77 3.61 -6.33
CA VAL A 235 0.19 4.61 -5.43
C VAL A 235 0.47 4.29 -3.95
N GLY A 236 0.48 3.01 -3.60
CA GLY A 236 0.84 2.50 -2.28
C GLY A 236 -0.11 1.46 -1.68
N PHE A 237 -1.07 0.91 -2.45
CA PHE A 237 -1.86 -0.26 -2.04
C PHE A 237 -2.39 -1.03 -3.26
N PRO A 238 -2.07 -2.33 -3.44
CA PRO A 238 -2.48 -3.11 -4.60
C PRO A 238 -3.97 -3.52 -4.51
N SER A 239 -4.89 -2.59 -4.78
CA SER A 239 -6.34 -2.75 -4.56
C SER A 239 -6.93 -4.00 -5.20
N ALA A 240 -6.80 -4.13 -6.53
CA ALA A 240 -7.36 -5.29 -7.23
C ALA A 240 -6.72 -6.63 -6.81
N PRO A 241 -5.37 -6.77 -6.72
CA PRO A 241 -4.75 -7.96 -6.15
C PRO A 241 -5.24 -8.29 -4.74
N PHE A 242 -5.34 -7.30 -3.85
CA PHE A 242 -5.81 -7.49 -2.48
C PHE A 242 -7.23 -8.06 -2.41
N TRP A 243 -8.19 -7.46 -3.14
CA TRP A 243 -9.57 -7.93 -3.09
C TRP A 243 -9.76 -9.33 -3.69
N ARG A 244 -8.97 -9.68 -4.71
CA ARG A 244 -8.95 -11.04 -5.27
C ARG A 244 -8.43 -12.04 -4.24
N TRP A 245 -7.28 -11.75 -3.65
CA TRP A 245 -6.69 -12.58 -2.61
C TRP A 245 -7.62 -12.75 -1.40
N LEU A 246 -8.27 -11.68 -0.94
CA LEU A 246 -9.22 -11.76 0.17
C LEU A 246 -10.44 -12.63 -0.17
N SER A 247 -10.88 -12.61 -1.43
CA SER A 247 -11.96 -13.48 -1.91
C SER A 247 -11.53 -14.95 -2.00
N GLU A 248 -10.26 -15.22 -2.36
CA GLU A 248 -9.69 -16.56 -2.38
C GLU A 248 -9.60 -17.14 -0.96
N LEU A 249 -9.12 -16.35 0.01
CA LEU A 249 -9.11 -16.75 1.42
C LEU A 249 -10.51 -17.07 1.96
N ASP A 250 -11.51 -16.26 1.63
CA ASP A 250 -12.92 -16.51 1.99
C ASP A 250 -13.45 -17.80 1.37
N ALA A 251 -13.18 -18.03 0.08
CA ALA A 251 -13.58 -19.25 -0.62
C ALA A 251 -12.91 -20.52 -0.04
N ASP A 252 -11.71 -20.39 0.52
CA ASP A 252 -11.00 -21.46 1.21
C ASP A 252 -11.49 -21.67 2.67
N GLY A 253 -12.48 -20.89 3.14
CA GLY A 253 -13.09 -21.03 4.47
C GLY A 253 -12.33 -20.31 5.59
N THR A 254 -11.32 -19.50 5.27
CA THR A 254 -10.47 -18.79 6.24
C THR A 254 -11.30 -17.98 7.24
N PHE A 255 -12.35 -17.33 6.76
CA PHE A 255 -13.19 -16.45 7.59
C PHE A 255 -14.40 -17.14 8.21
N ASP A 256 -14.78 -18.32 7.74
CA ASP A 256 -15.83 -19.11 8.37
C ASP A 256 -15.37 -19.55 9.78
N GLU A 257 -14.12 -19.99 9.89
CA GLU A 257 -13.49 -20.34 11.16
C GLU A 257 -13.37 -19.14 12.12
N ALA A 258 -13.22 -17.92 11.59
CA ALA A 258 -12.97 -16.73 12.39
C ALA A 258 -14.26 -16.02 12.84
N TRP A 259 -15.31 -16.06 12.01
CA TRP A 259 -16.45 -15.15 12.14
C TRP A 259 -17.82 -15.84 12.27
N ASP A 260 -17.88 -17.16 12.05
CA ASP A 260 -19.10 -17.97 12.20
C ASP A 260 -19.05 -18.87 13.46
N ILE A 261 -18.23 -18.49 14.46
CA ILE A 261 -18.16 -19.11 15.80
C ILE A 261 -19.34 -18.69 16.69
#